data_AF-A0A1E4ACI9-F1
#
_entry.id   AF-A0A1E4ACI9-F1
#
_cell.length_a   1.000
_cell.length_b   1.000
_cell.length_c   1.000
_cell.angle_alpha   90.00
_cell.angle_beta   90.00
_cell.angle_gamma   90.00
#
_symmetry.space_group_name_H-M   'P 1'
#
loop_
_entity.id
_entity.type
_entity.pdbx_description
1 polymer ?
#
loop_
_entity_poly.entity_id
_entity_poly.type
_entity_poly.pdbx_seq_one_letter_code
_entity_poly.pdbx_strand_id
1 'polypeptide(L)'
;MRYFIPDNESIRYNYLFCADLTVNPILVEWNKNVAARLPAFPDMTVGLQEANGHQYYKNWAKLASFHPYADASWVKTKGGVFVLDDDYYRKSGGIFRPVSHYEELIAD
;
A
#
# COMPACT_ATOMS: atom_id res chain seq x y z
N MET A 1 22.46 -9.79 -20.92
CA MET A 1 21.59 -9.15 -21.92
C MET A 1 21.80 -7.65 -21.78
N ARG A 2 22.32 -6.95 -22.79
CA ARG A 2 22.48 -5.49 -22.77
C ARG A 2 21.30 -4.88 -23.50
N TYR A 3 20.56 -3.98 -22.86
CA TYR A 3 19.58 -3.16 -23.56
C TYR A 3 20.10 -1.73 -23.72
N PHE A 4 20.04 -1.28 -24.96
CA PHE A 4 20.32 0.08 -25.43
C PHE A 4 19.13 0.96 -25.02
N ILE A 5 19.36 2.09 -24.35
CA ILE A 5 18.35 3.14 -24.19
C ILE A 5 18.72 4.22 -25.22
N PRO A 6 17.83 4.59 -26.16
CA PRO A 6 18.11 5.63 -27.13
C PRO A 6 18.23 6.99 -26.44
N ASP A 7 19.18 7.80 -26.91
CA ASP A 7 19.36 9.18 -26.52
C ASP A 7 18.14 10.06 -26.88
N ASN A 8 17.94 11.08 -26.04
CA ASN A 8 17.00 12.21 -26.18
C ASN A 8 15.50 11.94 -25.94
N GLU A 9 15.16 11.75 -24.67
CA GLU A 9 14.04 12.47 -24.02
C GLU A 9 14.18 12.33 -22.50
N SER A 10 14.81 13.32 -21.86
CA SER A 10 15.11 13.30 -20.43
C SER A 10 13.90 13.61 -19.53
N ILE A 11 12.71 13.10 -19.87
CA ILE A 11 11.67 12.88 -18.87
C ILE A 11 11.98 11.50 -18.29
N ARG A 12 12.97 11.52 -17.39
CA ARG A 12 13.48 10.35 -16.68
C ARG A 12 12.31 9.69 -15.97
N TYR A 13 12.04 8.41 -16.25
CA TYR A 13 11.16 7.61 -15.41
C TYR A 13 11.66 7.69 -13.97
N ASN A 14 10.98 8.48 -13.13
CA ASN A 14 11.25 8.56 -11.70
C ASN A 14 10.61 7.33 -11.07
N TYR A 15 11.38 6.25 -10.96
CA TYR A 15 10.98 5.09 -10.19
C TYR A 15 10.92 5.48 -8.72
N LEU A 16 9.74 5.31 -8.12
CA LEU A 16 9.47 5.78 -6.77
C LEU A 16 9.17 4.59 -5.88
N PHE A 17 9.86 4.55 -4.74
CA PHE A 17 9.66 3.58 -3.69
C PHE A 17 8.79 4.21 -2.60
N CYS A 18 7.68 3.57 -2.26
CA CYS A 18 6.83 4.03 -1.18
C CYS A 18 7.26 3.37 0.13
N ALA A 19 7.83 4.13 1.04
CA ALA A 19 8.21 3.64 2.37
C ALA A 19 7.42 4.37 3.44
N ASP A 20 6.94 3.62 4.42
CA ASP A 20 6.50 4.18 5.69
C ASP A 20 7.41 3.82 6.85
N LEU A 21 7.45 4.74 7.81
CA LEU A 21 7.95 4.47 9.14
C LEU A 21 6.75 4.31 10.08
N THR A 22 6.40 3.05 10.37
CA THR A 22 5.44 2.62 11.40
C THR A 22 4.04 3.24 11.28
N VAL A 23 3.41 3.21 10.10
CA VAL A 23 2.01 3.65 9.98
C VAL A 23 1.02 2.55 10.37
N ASN A 24 -0.20 2.94 10.76
CA ASN A 24 -1.28 2.00 11.09
C ASN A 24 -1.83 1.31 9.82
N PRO A 25 -2.64 0.24 9.95
CA PRO A 25 -3.11 -0.54 8.80
C PRO A 25 -3.84 0.27 7.72
N ILE A 26 -4.66 1.27 8.10
CA ILE A 26 -5.39 2.10 7.12
C ILE A 26 -4.44 3.01 6.33
N LEU A 27 -3.39 3.55 6.97
CA LEU A 27 -2.39 4.36 6.27
C LEU A 27 -1.47 3.52 5.37
N VAL A 28 -1.28 2.23 5.67
CA VAL A 28 -0.63 1.30 4.71
C VAL A 28 -1.42 1.26 3.39
N GLU A 29 -2.75 1.35 3.42
CA GLU A 29 -3.58 1.39 2.20
C GLU A 29 -3.35 2.66 1.39
N TRP A 30 -3.10 3.79 2.05
CA TRP A 30 -2.75 5.04 1.36
C TRP A 30 -1.45 4.86 0.55
N ASN A 31 -0.43 4.30 1.18
CA ASN A 31 0.84 4.00 0.53
C ASN A 31 0.71 2.98 -0.60
N LYS A 32 -0.10 1.91 -0.40
CA LYS A 32 -0.42 0.94 -1.45
C LYS A 32 -1.09 1.60 -2.65
N ASN A 33 -1.98 2.57 -2.43
CA ASN A 33 -2.64 3.25 -3.53
C ASN A 33 -1.66 4.06 -4.38
N VAL A 34 -0.64 4.66 -3.76
CA VAL A 34 0.45 5.36 -4.47
C VAL A 34 1.34 4.34 -5.18
N ALA A 35 1.87 3.35 -4.47
CA ALA A 35 2.80 2.34 -5.00
C ALA A 35 2.21 1.54 -6.17
N ALA A 36 0.95 1.11 -6.06
CA ALA A 36 0.27 0.29 -7.08
C ALA A 36 -0.09 1.04 -8.37
N ARG A 37 0.08 2.37 -8.39
CA ARG A 37 -0.20 3.24 -9.55
C ARG A 37 1.06 3.86 -10.14
N LEU A 38 2.22 3.55 -9.55
CA LEU A 38 3.52 3.93 -10.08
C LEU A 38 4.06 2.79 -10.97
N PRO A 39 4.87 3.12 -11.99
CA PRO A 39 5.60 2.10 -12.73
C PRO A 39 6.49 1.27 -11.80
N ALA A 40 6.56 -0.04 -12.05
CA ALA A 40 7.54 -0.88 -11.40
C ALA A 40 8.97 -0.44 -11.78
N PHE A 41 9.94 -0.77 -10.92
CA PHE A 41 11.36 -0.56 -11.22
C PHE A 41 11.79 -1.41 -12.44
N PRO A 42 12.86 -1.01 -13.16
CA PRO A 42 13.43 -1.84 -14.22
C PRO A 42 13.71 -3.25 -13.69
N ASP A 43 13.41 -4.26 -14.52
CA ASP A 43 13.59 -5.67 -14.21
C ASP A 43 12.74 -6.22 -13.04
N MET A 44 11.79 -5.45 -12.52
CA MET A 44 10.77 -5.91 -11.56
C MET A 44 9.39 -6.03 -12.21
N THR A 45 8.62 -7.03 -11.80
CA THR A 45 7.23 -7.23 -12.24
C THR A 45 6.20 -6.73 -11.21
N VAL A 46 6.66 -6.22 -10.07
CA VAL A 46 5.84 -5.77 -8.95
C VAL A 46 6.24 -4.37 -8.50
N GLY A 47 5.28 -3.61 -7.97
CA GLY A 47 5.57 -2.35 -7.28
C GLY A 47 6.33 -2.61 -5.98
N LEU A 48 7.07 -1.59 -5.51
CA LEU A 48 7.87 -1.69 -4.29
C LEU A 48 7.27 -0.81 -3.19
N GLN A 49 6.94 -1.45 -2.07
CA GLN A 49 6.51 -0.77 -0.85
C GLN A 49 7.11 -1.45 0.37
N GLU A 50 7.60 -0.65 1.31
CA GLU A 50 7.93 -1.10 2.66
C GLU A 50 6.80 -0.71 3.62
N ALA A 51 6.30 -1.69 4.36
CA ALA A 51 5.35 -1.50 5.46
C ALA A 51 5.82 -2.30 6.68
N ASN A 52 6.30 -1.59 7.70
CA ASN A 52 6.95 -2.19 8.88
C ASN A 52 6.11 -2.07 10.16
N GLY A 53 4.91 -1.47 10.10
CA GLY A 53 4.05 -1.26 11.27
C GLY A 53 3.75 -2.52 12.09
N HIS A 54 3.61 -3.67 11.43
CA HIS A 54 3.38 -4.96 12.10
C HIS A 54 4.51 -5.40 13.04
N GLN A 55 5.73 -4.88 12.86
CA GLN A 55 6.89 -5.18 13.70
C GLN A 55 6.95 -4.29 14.95
N TYR A 56 6.36 -3.10 14.88
CA TYR A 56 6.48 -2.08 15.92
C TYR A 56 5.20 -1.85 16.73
N TYR A 57 4.01 -2.18 16.19
CA TYR A 57 2.75 -2.10 16.94
C TYR A 57 2.43 -3.39 17.67
N LYS A 58 2.44 -3.34 19.01
CA LYS A 58 2.09 -4.48 19.89
C LYS A 58 0.73 -5.11 19.54
N ASN A 59 -0.26 -4.29 19.19
CA ASN A 59 -1.64 -4.74 18.94
C ASN A 59 -2.01 -4.65 17.45
N TRP A 60 -1.08 -4.97 16.53
CA TRP A 60 -1.31 -4.88 15.08
C TRP A 60 -2.61 -5.56 14.62
N ALA A 61 -2.90 -6.77 15.11
CA ALA A 61 -4.12 -7.50 14.75
C ALA A 61 -5.41 -6.76 15.16
N LYS A 62 -5.39 -6.09 16.32
CA LYS A 62 -6.52 -5.25 16.78
C LYS A 62 -6.65 -4.02 15.88
N LEU A 63 -5.54 -3.34 15.56
CA LEU A 63 -5.56 -2.20 14.64
C LEU A 63 -6.10 -2.59 13.26
N ALA A 64 -5.71 -3.76 12.75
CA ALA A 64 -6.17 -4.26 11.45
C ALA A 64 -7.67 -4.59 11.48
N SER A 65 -8.22 -4.97 12.63
CA SER A 65 -9.66 -5.24 12.79
C SER A 65 -10.54 -3.99 12.65
N PHE A 66 -9.97 -2.79 12.82
CA PHE A 66 -10.70 -1.54 12.61
C PHE A 66 -10.80 -1.16 11.12
N HIS A 67 -10.06 -1.84 10.24
CA HIS A 67 -10.08 -1.55 8.82
C HIS A 67 -11.50 -1.76 8.24
N PRO A 68 -12.04 -0.85 7.40
CA PRO A 68 -13.40 -0.96 6.85
C PRO A 68 -13.67 -2.24 6.06
N TYR A 69 -12.60 -2.87 5.59
CA TYR A 69 -12.62 -4.15 4.88
C TYR A 69 -11.60 -5.13 5.47
N ALA A 70 -11.59 -5.32 6.80
CA ALA A 70 -10.55 -6.10 7.50
C ALA A 70 -10.31 -7.53 6.95
N ASP A 71 -11.32 -8.15 6.35
CA ASP A 71 -11.25 -9.49 5.79
C ASP A 71 -10.88 -9.54 4.30
N ALA A 72 -10.64 -8.39 3.66
CA ALA A 72 -10.29 -8.37 2.25
C ALA A 72 -8.91 -8.99 1.97
N SER A 73 -8.80 -9.67 0.83
CA SER A 73 -7.62 -10.42 0.38
C SER A 73 -6.33 -9.56 0.35
N TRP A 74 -6.48 -8.28 0.06
CA TRP A 74 -5.43 -7.29 -0.16
C TRP A 74 -4.97 -6.56 1.13
N VAL A 75 -5.59 -6.81 2.29
CA VAL A 75 -5.21 -6.22 3.59
C VAL A 75 -3.97 -6.89 4.18
N LYS A 76 -3.82 -8.21 3.96
CA LYS A 76 -2.72 -9.01 4.52
C LYS A 76 -1.76 -9.43 3.40
N THR A 77 -0.48 -9.53 3.74
CA THR A 77 0.52 -10.05 2.79
C THR A 77 0.38 -11.56 2.64
N LYS A 78 0.67 -12.06 1.43
CA LYS A 78 0.82 -13.47 1.11
C LYS A 78 2.24 -13.67 0.57
N GLY A 79 3.08 -14.39 1.30
CA GLY A 79 4.50 -14.55 0.93
C GLY A 79 5.27 -13.22 0.86
N GLY A 80 4.93 -12.26 1.73
CA GLY A 80 5.58 -10.94 1.76
C GLY A 80 5.04 -9.93 0.75
N VAL A 81 4.05 -10.29 -0.07
CA VAL A 81 3.48 -9.40 -1.11
C VAL A 81 2.02 -9.10 -0.81
N PHE A 82 1.59 -7.85 -1.02
CA PHE A 82 0.17 -7.50 -1.08
C PHE A 82 -0.37 -7.85 -2.47
N VAL A 83 -1.29 -8.79 -2.54
CA VAL A 83 -1.94 -9.15 -3.80
C VAL A 83 -3.13 -8.22 -4.00
N LEU A 84 -3.03 -7.32 -4.96
CA LEU A 84 -4.06 -6.33 -5.29
C LEU A 84 -4.89 -6.83 -6.47
N ASP A 85 -6.19 -6.95 -6.27
CA ASP A 85 -7.16 -7.41 -7.26
C ASP A 85 -8.12 -6.28 -7.66
N ASP A 86 -9.07 -6.55 -8.55
CA ASP A 86 -10.05 -5.56 -8.99
C ASP A 86 -10.89 -5.00 -7.83
N ASP A 87 -11.11 -5.77 -6.76
CA ASP A 87 -11.80 -5.30 -5.55
C ASP A 87 -10.99 -4.22 -4.84
N TYR A 88 -9.67 -4.40 -4.75
CA TYR A 88 -8.76 -3.38 -4.22
C TYR A 88 -8.87 -2.07 -5.00
N TYR A 89 -8.74 -2.11 -6.33
CA TYR A 89 -8.75 -0.91 -7.16
C TYR A 89 -10.10 -0.20 -7.14
N ARG A 90 -11.21 -0.96 -7.15
CA ARG A 90 -12.56 -0.38 -7.06
C ARG A 90 -12.82 0.29 -5.72
N LYS A 91 -12.26 -0.24 -4.63
CA LYS A 91 -12.42 0.32 -3.27
C LYS A 91 -11.31 1.30 -2.89
N SER A 92 -10.27 1.45 -3.70
CA SER A 92 -9.03 2.17 -3.38
C SER A 92 -8.46 1.77 -2.02
N GLY A 93 -8.42 0.47 -1.71
CA GLY A 93 -7.99 -0.01 -0.38
C GLY A 93 -8.87 0.46 0.79
N GLY A 94 -10.05 1.04 0.52
CA GLY A 94 -10.96 1.55 1.55
C GLY A 94 -10.59 2.89 2.17
N ILE A 95 -9.60 3.61 1.64
CA ILE A 95 -9.13 4.91 2.18
C ILE A 95 -10.21 6.00 2.21
N PHE A 96 -11.26 5.87 1.40
CA PHE A 96 -12.39 6.80 1.35
C PHE A 96 -13.59 6.37 2.20
N ARG A 97 -13.46 5.25 2.94
CA ARG A 97 -14.53 4.77 3.82
C ARG A 97 -14.30 5.32 5.23
N PRO A 98 -15.39 5.70 5.93
CA PRO A 98 -15.30 6.01 7.35
C PRO A 98 -14.82 4.78 8.13
N VAL A 99 -14.14 5.04 9.24
CA VAL A 99 -13.61 4.02 10.13
C VAL A 99 -14.29 4.19 11.47
N SER A 100 -15.28 3.35 11.76
CA SER A 100 -16.17 3.51 12.93
C SER A 100 -15.40 3.69 14.23
N HIS A 101 -14.32 2.93 14.45
CA HIS A 101 -13.48 3.08 15.63
C HIS A 101 -12.89 4.50 15.80
N TYR A 102 -12.46 5.14 14.71
CA TYR A 102 -11.88 6.48 14.77
C TYR A 102 -12.95 7.57 14.81
N GLU A 103 -14.13 7.34 14.21
CA GLU A 103 -15.28 8.24 14.34
C GLU A 103 -15.79 8.28 15.78
N GLU A 104 -15.92 7.13 16.43
CA GLU A 104 -16.34 7.03 17.83
C GLU A 104 -15.39 7.73 18.80
N LEU A 105 -14.09 7.79 18.48
CA LEU A 105 -13.10 8.47 19.32
C LEU A 105 -13.21 10.00 19.32
N ILE A 106 -13.88 10.57 18.31
CA ILE A 106 -14.07 12.02 18.16
C ILE A 106 -15.54 12.43 18.27
N ALA A 107 -16.43 11.48 18.53
CA ALA A 107 -17.84 11.74 18.79
C ALA A 107 -17.99 12.28 20.23
N ASP A 108 -18.56 13.48 20.35
CA ASP A 108 -18.86 14.15 21.63
C ASP A 108 -19.91 13.40 22.47
#